data_AF-A0AAW0VQ11-F1
#
_entry.id   AF-A0AAW0VQ11-F1
#
_cell.length_a   1.000
_cell.length_b   1.000
_cell.length_c   1.000
_cell.angle_alpha   90.00
_cell.angle_beta   90.00
_cell.angle_gamma   90.00
#
_symmetry.space_group_name_H-M   'P 1'
#
loop_
_entity.id
_entity.type
_entity.pdbx_description
1 polymer ?
#
loop_
_entity_poly.entity_id
_entity_poly.type
_entity_poly.pdbx_seq_one_letter_code
_entity_poly.pdbx_strand_id
1 'polypeptide(L)'
;MQPQIILMKEGTDSSQGKPQLISNINACAAVVDAIRTTLGPRGMDKLIVDTKGQATISNDGATIMKQLDIVHPAAKILVDIAKSQDAEVGDGTTTVVLLAGQFLEQCKTLIEEGVHPHAIIRAFRRATNL
;
A
#
# COMPACT_ATOMS: atom_id res chain seq x y z
N MET A 1 13.64 1.36 38.77
CA MET A 1 12.77 1.45 37.58
C MET A 1 11.52 0.64 37.86
N GLN A 2 10.35 1.27 37.97
CA GLN A 2 9.09 0.52 38.09
C GLN A 2 8.81 -0.22 36.77
N PRO A 3 8.43 -1.51 36.80
CA PRO A 3 8.01 -2.19 35.58
C PRO A 3 6.72 -1.54 35.08
N GLN A 4 6.73 -1.07 33.83
CA GLN A 4 5.51 -0.61 33.16
C GLN A 4 4.61 -1.82 32.93
N ILE A 5 3.47 -1.88 33.60
CA ILE A 5 2.41 -2.86 33.34
C ILE A 5 1.71 -2.42 32.05
N ILE A 6 2.06 -3.05 30.93
CA ILE A 6 1.41 -2.83 29.63
C ILE A 6 0.26 -3.83 29.51
N LEU A 7 -0.97 -3.37 29.77
CA LEU A 7 -2.21 -4.12 29.56
C LEU A 7 -2.59 -4.05 28.07
N MET A 8 -2.08 -4.98 27.26
CA MET A 8 -2.58 -5.21 25.90
C MET A 8 -3.62 -6.32 25.89
N LYS A 9 -4.58 -6.27 24.95
CA LYS A 9 -5.45 -7.42 24.68
C LYS A 9 -4.60 -8.59 24.16
N GLU A 10 -4.98 -9.81 24.52
CA GLU A 10 -4.34 -11.01 23.96
C GLU A 10 -4.38 -10.97 22.42
N GLY A 11 -3.24 -11.25 21.78
CA GLY A 11 -3.09 -11.16 20.32
C GLY A 11 -2.72 -9.78 19.77
N THR A 12 -2.43 -8.77 20.61
CA THR A 12 -1.94 -7.48 20.12
C THR A 12 -0.49 -7.60 19.64
N ASP A 13 -0.24 -7.27 18.37
CA ASP A 13 1.11 -7.18 17.83
C ASP A 13 1.83 -5.95 18.41
N SER A 14 3.00 -6.17 19.02
CA SER A 14 3.82 -5.14 19.64
C SER A 14 5.01 -4.71 18.77
N SER A 15 4.98 -5.04 17.47
CA SER A 15 5.99 -4.64 16.49
C SER A 15 6.17 -3.11 16.44
N GLN A 16 7.39 -2.62 16.69
CA GLN A 16 7.70 -1.19 16.73
C GLN A 16 9.03 -0.85 16.03
N GLY A 17 9.24 0.44 15.76
CA GLY A 17 10.49 0.96 15.23
C GLY A 17 10.71 0.70 13.74
N LYS A 18 11.98 0.71 13.34
CA LYS A 18 12.40 0.55 11.93
C LYS A 18 11.90 -0.75 11.28
N PRO A 19 11.94 -1.92 11.94
CA PRO A 19 11.43 -3.16 11.35
C PRO A 19 9.95 -3.08 10.98
N GLN A 20 9.14 -2.39 11.78
CA GLN A 20 7.71 -2.24 11.49
C GLN A 20 7.46 -1.34 10.27
N LEU A 21 8.24 -0.27 10.12
CA LEU A 21 8.16 0.58 8.93
C LEU A 21 8.51 -0.19 7.66
N ILE A 22 9.56 -1.01 7.71
CA ILE A 22 9.97 -1.85 6.59
C ILE A 22 8.89 -2.91 6.28
N SER A 23 8.30 -3.53 7.30
CA SER A 23 7.19 -4.48 7.13
C SER A 23 6.01 -3.83 6.40
N ASN A 24 5.60 -2.63 6.84
CA ASN A 24 4.53 -1.87 6.20
C ASN A 24 4.82 -1.61 4.70
N ILE A 25 6.06 -1.21 4.37
CA ILE A 25 6.46 -0.95 2.98
C ILE A 25 6.45 -2.23 2.16
N ASN A 26 6.98 -3.33 2.70
CA ASN A 26 7.01 -4.62 1.99
C ASN A 26 5.59 -5.14 1.69
N ALA A 27 4.64 -4.96 2.62
CA ALA A 27 3.25 -5.32 2.40
C ALA A 27 2.62 -4.50 1.26
N CYS A 28 2.91 -3.20 1.19
CA CYS A 28 2.50 -2.34 0.08
C CYS A 28 3.14 -2.77 -1.25
N ALA A 29 4.44 -3.10 -1.24
CA ALA A 29 5.16 -3.54 -2.43
C ALA A 29 4.57 -4.82 -3.03
N ALA A 30 4.18 -5.79 -2.19
CA ALA A 30 3.53 -7.01 -2.65
C ALA A 30 2.22 -6.75 -3.42
N VAL A 31 1.42 -5.78 -2.98
CA VAL A 31 0.18 -5.39 -3.65
C VAL A 31 0.47 -4.67 -4.97
N VAL A 32 1.45 -3.77 -4.97
CA VAL A 32 1.92 -3.03 -6.15
C VAL A 32 2.40 -4.00 -7.23
N ASP A 33 3.15 -5.03 -6.85
CA ASP A 33 3.64 -6.05 -7.78
C ASP A 33 2.51 -6.88 -8.43
N ALA A 34 1.42 -7.11 -7.71
CA ALA A 34 0.25 -7.82 -8.25
C ALA A 34 -0.42 -7.04 -9.40
N ILE A 35 -0.47 -5.71 -9.28
CA ILE A 35 -1.18 -4.83 -10.22
C ILE A 35 -0.28 -4.19 -11.29
N ARG A 36 1.05 -4.17 -11.13
CA ARG A 36 1.95 -3.44 -12.06
C ARG A 36 1.81 -3.80 -13.53
N THR A 37 1.43 -5.04 -13.82
CA THR A 37 1.30 -5.52 -15.20
C THR A 37 -0.03 -5.12 -15.85
N THR A 38 -0.92 -4.44 -15.14
CA THR A 38 -2.21 -3.95 -15.66
C THR A 38 -2.13 -2.50 -16.15
N LEU A 39 -1.00 -1.82 -15.91
CA LEU A 39 -0.83 -0.44 -16.35
C LEU A 39 -0.57 -0.34 -17.86
N GLY A 40 -1.33 0.54 -18.51
CA GLY A 40 -1.09 1.00 -19.88
C GLY A 40 -1.84 0.23 -20.97
N PRO A 41 -1.69 0.61 -22.24
CA PRO A 41 -2.44 0.03 -23.36
C PRO A 41 -2.05 -1.43 -23.67
N ARG A 42 -0.91 -1.89 -23.13
CA ARG A 42 -0.47 -3.29 -23.15
C ARG A 42 -0.58 -3.96 -21.78
N GLY A 43 -1.35 -3.35 -20.87
CA GLY A 43 -1.68 -3.95 -19.59
C GLY A 43 -2.42 -5.27 -19.80
N MET A 44 -2.03 -6.28 -19.06
CA MET A 44 -2.66 -7.60 -19.11
C MET A 44 -3.83 -7.67 -18.13
N ASP A 45 -4.91 -8.31 -18.54
CA ASP A 45 -6.02 -8.61 -17.65
C ASP A 45 -5.60 -9.56 -16.53
N LYS A 46 -6.21 -9.40 -15.37
CA LYS A 46 -6.07 -10.31 -14.23
C LYS A 46 -7.31 -11.15 -14.10
N LEU A 47 -7.12 -12.47 -14.07
CA LEU A 47 -8.12 -13.42 -13.64
C LEU A 47 -8.08 -13.55 -12.12
N ILE A 48 -9.14 -13.14 -11.45
CA ILE A 48 -9.30 -13.19 -10.00
C ILE A 48 -10.43 -14.17 -9.69
N VAL A 49 -10.19 -15.05 -8.72
CA VAL A 49 -11.19 -16.04 -8.28
C VAL A 49 -11.54 -15.75 -6.83
N ASP A 50 -12.80 -15.43 -6.58
CA ASP A 50 -13.31 -15.25 -5.21
C ASP A 50 -13.36 -16.60 -4.46
N THR A 51 -13.42 -16.53 -3.14
CA THR A 51 -13.67 -17.64 -2.21
C THR A 51 -14.89 -18.49 -2.57
N LYS A 52 -15.89 -17.91 -3.25
CA LYS A 52 -17.09 -18.61 -3.76
C LYS A 52 -16.88 -19.29 -5.12
N GLY A 53 -15.69 -19.21 -5.70
CA GLY A 53 -15.36 -19.77 -7.02
C GLY A 53 -15.81 -18.91 -8.20
N GLN A 54 -16.27 -17.68 -7.97
CA GLN A 54 -16.62 -16.76 -9.06
C GLN A 54 -15.35 -16.17 -9.67
N ALA A 55 -15.16 -16.38 -10.97
CA ALA A 55 -14.07 -15.80 -11.74
C ALA A 55 -14.47 -14.40 -12.25
N THR A 56 -13.61 -13.42 -12.00
CA THR A 56 -13.68 -12.08 -12.59
C THR A 56 -12.42 -11.83 -13.40
N ILE A 57 -12.57 -11.32 -14.61
CA ILE A 57 -11.45 -10.86 -15.44
C ILE A 57 -11.54 -9.34 -15.51
N SER A 58 -10.48 -8.65 -15.09
CA SER A 58 -10.43 -7.19 -15.14
C SER A 58 -9.03 -6.66 -15.32
N ASN A 59 -8.92 -5.51 -15.98
CA ASN A 59 -7.72 -4.68 -16.08
C ASN A 59 -7.76 -3.47 -15.13
N ASP A 60 -8.96 -3.12 -14.64
CA ASP A 60 -9.12 -1.93 -13.79
C ASP A 60 -8.52 -2.16 -12.40
N GLY A 61 -7.56 -1.31 -12.04
CA GLY A 61 -6.87 -1.37 -10.76
C GLY A 61 -7.81 -1.29 -9.56
N ALA A 62 -8.84 -0.44 -9.60
CA ALA A 62 -9.77 -0.30 -8.48
C ALA A 62 -10.60 -1.57 -8.28
N THR A 63 -11.09 -2.17 -9.36
CA THR A 63 -11.84 -3.45 -9.33
C THR A 63 -10.97 -4.59 -8.84
N ILE A 64 -9.73 -4.71 -9.34
CA ILE A 64 -8.77 -5.73 -8.90
C ILE A 64 -8.49 -5.59 -7.40
N MET A 65 -8.17 -4.39 -6.93
CA MET A 65 -7.85 -4.09 -5.53
C MET A 65 -9.03 -4.34 -4.58
N LYS A 66 -10.28 -4.17 -5.04
CA LYS A 66 -11.50 -4.48 -4.28
C LYS A 66 -11.69 -5.99 -4.06
N GLN A 67 -11.19 -6.82 -4.97
CA GLN A 67 -11.36 -8.28 -4.91
C GLN A 67 -10.21 -8.99 -4.19
N LEU A 68 -9.06 -8.32 -4.00
CA LEU A 68 -7.96 -8.87 -3.22
C LEU A 68 -8.30 -8.84 -1.72
N ASP A 69 -8.12 -9.97 -1.04
CA ASP A 69 -8.27 -10.06 0.42
C ASP A 69 -7.01 -9.54 1.13
N ILE A 70 -6.95 -8.22 1.33
CA ILE A 70 -5.80 -7.54 1.91
C ILE A 70 -5.99 -7.38 3.42
N VAL A 71 -5.24 -8.17 4.17
CA VAL A 71 -5.25 -8.16 5.65
C VAL A 71 -4.39 -7.03 6.22
N HIS A 72 -3.26 -6.72 5.59
CA HIS A 72 -2.27 -5.79 6.16
C HIS A 72 -2.78 -4.33 6.13
N PRO A 73 -2.82 -3.61 7.28
CA PRO A 73 -3.40 -2.26 7.35
C PRO A 73 -2.76 -1.24 6.40
N ALA A 74 -1.42 -1.24 6.28
CA ALA A 74 -0.73 -0.32 5.37
C ALA A 74 -1.10 -0.55 3.91
N ALA A 75 -1.30 -1.81 3.51
CA ALA A 75 -1.67 -2.17 2.15
C ALA A 75 -3.14 -1.85 1.86
N LYS A 76 -4.01 -1.90 2.88
CA LYS A 76 -5.42 -1.47 2.77
C LYS A 76 -5.54 0.03 2.41
N ILE A 77 -4.62 0.86 2.88
CA ILE A 77 -4.57 2.29 2.51
C ILE A 77 -4.41 2.45 0.98
N LEU A 78 -3.64 1.58 0.31
CA LEU A 78 -3.51 1.63 -1.15
C LEU A 78 -4.83 1.34 -1.87
N VAL A 79 -5.66 0.44 -1.32
CA VAL A 79 -7.01 0.15 -1.85
C VAL A 79 -7.90 1.39 -1.72
N ASP A 80 -7.83 2.07 -0.58
CA ASP A 80 -8.63 3.26 -0.32
C ASP A 80 -8.22 4.41 -1.26
N ILE A 81 -6.92 4.59 -1.52
CA ILE A 81 -6.41 5.54 -2.53
C ILE A 81 -6.97 5.22 -3.93
N ALA A 82 -6.93 3.95 -4.34
CA ALA A 82 -7.47 3.54 -5.65
C ALA A 82 -8.97 3.81 -5.77
N LYS A 83 -9.73 3.53 -4.70
CA LYS A 83 -11.18 3.81 -4.63
C LYS A 83 -11.49 5.30 -4.67
N SER A 84 -10.72 6.13 -3.98
CA SER A 84 -10.89 7.58 -4.05
C SER A 84 -10.64 8.11 -5.46
N GLN A 85 -9.60 7.62 -6.14
CA GLN A 85 -9.30 8.01 -7.51
C GLN A 85 -10.40 7.57 -8.50
N ASP A 86 -10.91 6.35 -8.34
CA ASP A 86 -12.04 5.78 -9.10
C ASP A 86 -13.31 6.64 -8.92
N ALA A 87 -13.59 7.10 -7.69
CA ALA A 87 -14.76 7.92 -7.41
C ALA A 87 -14.67 9.35 -7.96
N GLU A 88 -13.49 9.97 -7.94
CA GLU A 88 -13.30 11.36 -8.37
C GLU A 88 -13.19 11.50 -9.91
N VAL A 89 -12.40 10.64 -10.55
CA VAL A 89 -12.05 10.79 -11.98
C VAL A 89 -12.46 9.57 -12.80
N GLY A 90 -12.60 8.39 -12.18
CA GLY A 90 -12.91 7.14 -12.88
C GLY A 90 -11.75 6.59 -13.72
N ASP A 91 -10.55 7.18 -13.60
CA ASP A 91 -9.33 6.76 -14.31
C ASP A 91 -8.08 7.06 -13.47
N GLY A 92 -6.96 6.44 -13.82
CA GLY A 92 -5.68 6.58 -13.14
C GLY A 92 -5.59 5.76 -11.85
N THR A 93 -6.53 4.84 -11.62
CA THR A 93 -6.60 3.97 -10.44
C THR A 93 -5.32 3.12 -10.28
N THR A 94 -4.84 2.51 -11.36
CA THR A 94 -3.58 1.76 -11.37
C THR A 94 -2.37 2.69 -11.19
N THR A 95 -2.36 3.84 -11.88
CA THR A 95 -1.25 4.80 -11.85
C THR A 95 -1.00 5.33 -10.43
N VAL A 96 -2.06 5.71 -9.71
CA VAL A 96 -1.91 6.29 -8.36
C VAL A 96 -1.36 5.27 -7.37
N VAL A 97 -1.77 4.00 -7.46
CA VAL A 97 -1.28 2.94 -6.58
C VAL A 97 0.19 2.63 -6.87
N LEU A 98 0.57 2.53 -8.15
CA LEU A 98 1.95 2.29 -8.54
C LEU A 98 2.87 3.45 -8.11
N LEU A 99 2.41 4.69 -8.27
CA LEU A 99 3.17 5.86 -7.84
C LEU A 99 3.37 5.88 -6.32
N ALA A 100 2.32 5.62 -5.54
CA ALA A 100 2.40 5.51 -4.09
C ALA A 100 3.35 4.39 -3.64
N GLY A 101 3.29 3.23 -4.30
CA GLY A 101 4.21 2.12 -4.09
C GLY A 101 5.66 2.51 -4.32
N GLN A 102 5.94 3.18 -5.44
CA GLN A 102 7.30 3.60 -5.78
C GLN A 102 7.85 4.62 -4.78
N PHE A 103 7.03 5.55 -4.30
CA PHE A 103 7.44 6.48 -3.25
C PHE A 103 7.80 5.75 -1.96
N LEU A 104 7.03 4.75 -1.54
CA LEU A 104 7.33 3.94 -0.35
C LEU A 104 8.63 3.15 -0.52
N GLU A 105 8.89 2.62 -1.70
CA GLU A 105 10.15 1.92 -2.00
C GLU A 105 11.36 2.85 -1.90
N GLN A 106 11.28 4.08 -2.43
CA GLN A 106 12.34 5.08 -2.24
C GLN A 106 12.50 5.50 -0.77
N CYS A 107 11.40 5.60 -0.02
CA CYS A 107 11.44 5.87 1.43
C CYS A 107 12.16 4.77 2.20
N LYS A 108 12.02 3.51 1.78
CA LYS A 108 12.66 2.36 2.43
C LYS A 108 14.17 2.55 2.47
N THR A 109 14.80 2.89 1.34
CA THR A 109 16.25 3.14 1.26
C THR A 109 16.68 4.25 2.22
N LEU A 110 15.95 5.37 2.26
CA LEU A 110 16.26 6.49 3.15
C LEU A 110 16.12 6.09 4.64
N ILE A 111 15.09 5.32 4.99
CA ILE A 111 14.90 4.80 6.35
C ILE A 111 16.02 3.80 6.70
N GLU A 112 16.45 3.00 5.73
CA GLU A 112 17.57 2.08 5.88
C GLU A 112 18.89 2.79 6.18
N GLU A 113 19.14 3.91 5.51
CA GLU A 113 20.27 4.83 5.73
C GLU A 113 20.18 5.64 7.04
N GLY A 114 19.05 5.56 7.76
CA GLY A 114 18.86 6.21 9.06
C GLY A 114 18.20 7.59 9.00
N VAL A 115 17.63 7.98 7.86
CA VAL A 115 16.85 9.22 7.76
C VAL A 115 15.57 9.08 8.59
N HIS A 116 15.34 10.05 9.47
CA HIS A 116 14.15 10.04 10.31
C HIS A 116 12.87 10.21 9.47
N PRO A 117 11.81 9.38 9.63
CA PRO A 117 10.60 9.43 8.80
C PRO A 117 9.94 10.81 8.73
N HIS A 118 9.99 11.57 9.83
CA HIS A 118 9.46 12.92 9.88
C HIS A 118 10.14 13.89 8.89
N ALA A 119 11.44 13.73 8.63
CA ALA A 119 12.16 14.52 7.63
C ALA A 119 11.67 14.18 6.21
N ILE A 120 11.44 12.89 5.93
CA ILE A 120 10.91 12.40 4.66
C ILE A 120 9.51 12.97 4.41
N ILE A 121 8.61 12.87 5.41
CA ILE A 121 7.25 13.44 5.32
C ILE A 121 7.29 14.95 5.05
N ARG A 122 8.16 15.69 5.75
CA ARG A 122 8.33 17.12 5.53
C ARG A 122 8.82 17.43 4.11
N ALA A 123 9.73 16.63 3.58
CA ALA A 123 10.24 16.78 2.21
C ALA A 123 9.14 16.53 1.17
N PHE A 124 8.36 15.45 1.31
CA PHE A 124 7.22 15.19 0.42
C PHE A 124 6.19 16.31 0.44
N ARG A 125 5.78 16.77 1.64
CA ARG A 125 4.83 17.90 1.76
C ARG A 125 5.34 19.17 1.08
N ARG A 126 6.64 19.45 1.17
CA ARG A 126 7.26 20.59 0.49
C ARG A 126 7.29 20.40 -1.02
N ALA A 127 7.53 19.17 -1.50
CA ALA A 127 7.58 18.86 -2.93
C ALA A 127 6.18 18.87 -3.57
N THR A 128 5.12 18.53 -2.83
CA THR A 128 3.73 18.52 -3.31
C THR A 128 3.04 19.87 -3.25
N ASN A 129 3.60 20.84 -2.51
CA ASN A 129 3.14 22.22 -2.56
C ASN A 129 3.59 22.83 -3.91
N LEU A 130 2.76 22.63 -4.93
CA LEU A 130 2.72 23.45 -6.15
C LEU A 130 2.11 24.82 -5.83
#